data_AF-A0A973F4J1-F1
#
_entry.id   AF-A0A973F4J1-F1
#
_cell.length_a   1.000
_cell.length_b   1.000
_cell.length_c   1.000
_cell.angle_alpha   90.00
_cell.angle_beta   90.00
_cell.angle_gamma   90.00
#
_symmetry.space_group_name_H-M   'P 1'
#
loop_
_entity.id
_entity.type
_entity.pdbx_description
1 polymer ?
#
loop_
_entity_poly.entity_id
_entity_poly.type
_entity_poly.pdbx_seq_one_letter_code
_entity_poly.pdbx_strand_id
1 'polypeptide(L)'
;MATIREISFHLPQKDTSLFEQFCAFLGDVGEKIDIGFILRKHADNEMPRIAVKLDSIDTPQVVFTSEAETKVISLLNTTGEERTSPHSYIPINIFEFMSRLHGITVEKVDHVGFNLPWFGKGVHPEIKALRTWAKDKCLYHVHPKNELWDFILPGTIDEIEGGKIDYSIVRRPKLEIVSFDKCSTPLIQFDISLNMEHNLFPRLFPEGIRDTESNNQWVYIENPYGIDFCFVLNEYVDENDWCKVFKGHRLA
;
A
#
# COMPACT_ATOMS: atom_id res chain seq x y z
N MET A 1 -10.20 -17.14 16.44
CA MET A 1 -10.35 -15.66 16.39
C MET A 1 -10.75 -15.29 14.97
N ALA A 2 -11.42 -14.15 14.75
CA ALA A 2 -11.83 -13.79 13.39
C ALA A 2 -10.63 -13.24 12.58
N THR A 3 -10.17 -14.01 11.59
CA THR A 3 -9.13 -13.62 10.63
C THR A 3 -9.54 -12.36 9.85
N ILE A 4 -8.61 -11.44 9.60
CA ILE A 4 -8.85 -10.32 8.68
C ILE A 4 -8.98 -10.90 7.26
N ARG A 5 -10.14 -10.73 6.65
CA ARG A 5 -10.47 -11.22 5.31
C ARG A 5 -10.09 -10.21 4.24
N GLU A 6 -10.30 -8.93 4.53
CA GLU A 6 -10.08 -7.83 3.59
C GLU A 6 -9.45 -6.64 4.30
N ILE A 7 -8.54 -5.98 3.59
CA ILE A 7 -8.06 -4.64 3.90
C ILE A 7 -8.43 -3.78 2.71
N SER A 8 -9.18 -2.72 2.95
CA SER A 8 -9.69 -1.87 1.87
C SER A 8 -9.35 -0.40 2.09
N PHE A 9 -8.82 0.23 1.04
CA PHE A 9 -8.58 1.67 0.96
C PHE A 9 -9.84 2.33 0.43
N HIS A 10 -10.53 3.09 1.27
CA HIS A 10 -11.77 3.76 0.89
C HIS A 10 -11.41 5.20 0.54
N LEU A 11 -11.76 5.61 -0.67
CA LEU A 11 -11.56 6.96 -1.19
C LEU A 11 -12.93 7.67 -1.26
N PRO A 12 -12.99 8.98 -0.97
CA PRO A 12 -14.19 9.78 -1.21
C PRO A 12 -14.69 9.67 -2.65
N GLN A 13 -16.01 9.61 -2.84
CA GLN A 13 -16.67 9.71 -4.16
C GLN A 13 -16.60 11.14 -4.76
N LYS A 14 -15.39 11.70 -4.85
CA LYS A 14 -15.13 13.05 -5.38
C LYS A 14 -14.61 13.04 -6.83
N ASP A 15 -13.97 11.96 -7.27
CA ASP A 15 -13.47 11.83 -8.64
C ASP A 15 -13.54 10.36 -9.12
N THR A 16 -14.68 10.04 -9.73
CA THR A 16 -14.88 8.72 -10.35
C THR A 16 -14.00 8.53 -11.58
N SER A 17 -13.65 9.59 -12.30
CA SER A 17 -12.81 9.51 -13.50
C SER A 17 -11.38 9.06 -13.17
N LEU A 18 -10.80 9.60 -12.09
CA LEU A 18 -9.53 9.15 -11.54
C LEU A 18 -9.58 7.66 -11.18
N PHE A 19 -10.66 7.23 -10.51
CA PHE A 19 -10.82 5.83 -10.10
C PHE A 19 -11.00 4.87 -11.28
N GLU A 20 -11.76 5.26 -12.31
CA GLU A 20 -11.90 4.46 -13.53
C GLU A 20 -10.57 4.29 -14.26
N GLN A 21 -9.76 5.34 -14.34
CA GLN A 21 -8.42 5.30 -14.93
C GLN A 21 -7.46 4.44 -14.10
N PHE A 22 -7.55 4.52 -12.77
CA PHE A 22 -6.82 3.63 -11.86
C PHE A 22 -7.17 2.16 -12.12
N CYS A 23 -8.46 1.84 -12.24
CA CYS A 23 -8.92 0.48 -12.51
C CYS A 23 -8.46 -0.01 -13.89
N ALA A 24 -8.51 0.86 -14.91
CA ALA A 24 -8.04 0.54 -16.25
C ALA A 24 -6.53 0.28 -16.27
N PHE A 25 -5.75 1.10 -15.57
CA PHE A 25 -4.30 0.96 -15.50
C PHE A 25 -3.85 -0.33 -14.79
N LEU A 26 -4.52 -0.69 -13.69
CA LEU A 26 -4.19 -1.90 -12.93
C LEU A 26 -4.97 -3.15 -13.38
N GLY A 27 -5.72 -3.08 -14.49
CA GLY A 27 -6.64 -4.15 -14.90
C GLY A 27 -5.99 -5.52 -15.08
N ASP A 28 -4.70 -5.57 -15.42
CA ASP A 28 -3.96 -6.84 -15.57
C ASP A 28 -3.59 -7.48 -14.23
N VAL A 29 -3.61 -6.72 -13.13
CA VAL A 29 -3.17 -7.12 -11.78
C VAL A 29 -4.27 -7.01 -10.73
N GLY A 30 -5.52 -6.91 -11.16
CA GLY A 30 -6.68 -6.92 -10.29
C GLY A 30 -7.98 -7.05 -11.07
N GLU A 31 -9.09 -6.82 -10.40
CA GLU A 31 -10.41 -6.88 -11.01
C GLU A 31 -11.31 -5.76 -10.47
N LYS A 32 -12.08 -5.16 -11.36
CA LYS A 32 -13.11 -4.20 -10.99
C LYS A 32 -14.32 -4.95 -10.44
N ILE A 33 -14.81 -4.47 -9.29
CA ILE A 33 -16.07 -4.88 -8.68
C ILE A 33 -17.02 -3.67 -8.63
N ASP A 34 -18.29 -3.89 -8.24
CA ASP A 34 -19.36 -2.89 -8.31
C ASP A 34 -18.96 -1.48 -7.83
N ILE A 35 -18.41 -1.39 -6.61
CA ILE A 35 -17.98 -0.13 -5.99
C ILE A 35 -16.47 -0.05 -5.72
N GLY A 36 -15.67 -0.84 -6.42
CA GLY A 36 -14.26 -0.96 -6.07
C GLY A 36 -13.40 -1.74 -7.06
N PHE A 37 -12.18 -2.03 -6.60
CA PHE A 37 -11.16 -2.76 -7.31
C PHE A 37 -10.45 -3.70 -6.32
N ILE A 38 -10.39 -4.99 -6.63
CA ILE A 38 -9.68 -5.98 -5.81
C ILE A 38 -8.36 -6.28 -6.49
N LEU A 39 -7.25 -6.19 -5.75
CA LEU A 39 -5.94 -6.54 -6.27
C LEU A 39 -5.78 -8.07 -6.32
N ARG A 40 -5.18 -8.57 -7.41
CA ARG A 40 -4.93 -10.00 -7.59
C ARG A 40 -3.92 -10.47 -6.56
N LYS A 41 -4.26 -11.54 -5.85
CA LYS A 41 -3.35 -12.21 -4.91
C LYS A 41 -2.43 -13.16 -5.66
N HIS A 42 -1.30 -13.50 -5.04
CA HIS A 42 -0.46 -14.59 -5.54
C HIS A 42 -1.18 -15.94 -5.46
N ALA A 43 -1.90 -16.21 -4.36
CA ALA A 43 -2.71 -17.41 -4.20
C ALA A 43 -4.11 -17.13 -3.59
N ASP A 44 -5.11 -17.90 -4.05
CA ASP A 44 -6.52 -17.67 -3.70
C ASP A 44 -6.87 -18.02 -2.25
N ASN A 45 -6.11 -18.89 -1.61
CA ASN A 45 -6.30 -19.30 -0.22
C ASN A 45 -5.62 -18.35 0.81
N GLU A 46 -4.89 -17.33 0.35
CA GLU A 46 -4.22 -16.36 1.24
C GLU A 46 -5.15 -15.20 1.65
N MET A 47 -4.97 -14.71 2.88
CA MET A 47 -5.70 -13.59 3.45
C MET A 47 -4.71 -12.61 4.11
N PRO A 48 -5.01 -11.30 4.14
CA PRO A 48 -6.21 -10.66 3.61
C PRO A 48 -6.10 -10.39 2.11
N ARG A 49 -7.25 -10.18 1.44
CA ARG A 49 -7.27 -9.50 0.14
C ARG A 49 -7.15 -7.99 0.31
N ILE A 50 -6.53 -7.31 -0.66
CA ILE A 50 -6.46 -5.84 -0.67
C ILE A 50 -7.43 -5.30 -1.72
N ALA A 51 -8.20 -4.28 -1.36
CA ALA A 51 -9.13 -3.61 -2.26
C ALA A 51 -9.00 -2.08 -2.17
N VAL A 52 -9.43 -1.40 -3.23
CA VAL A 52 -9.64 0.05 -3.26
C VAL A 52 -11.11 0.29 -3.58
N LYS A 53 -11.79 1.15 -2.82
CA LYS A 53 -13.24 1.37 -2.94
C LYS A 53 -13.55 2.85 -2.98
N LEU A 54 -14.65 3.18 -3.66
CA LEU A 54 -15.23 4.50 -3.63
C LEU A 54 -16.42 4.51 -2.67
N ASP A 55 -16.31 5.31 -1.61
CA ASP A 55 -17.35 5.39 -0.57
C ASP A 55 -17.82 6.82 -0.34
N SER A 56 -19.04 6.95 0.20
CA SER A 56 -19.63 8.22 0.59
C SER A 56 -19.04 8.71 1.93
N ILE A 57 -17.76 9.08 1.90
CA ILE A 57 -16.96 9.55 3.03
C ILE A 57 -16.25 10.86 2.67
N ASP A 58 -15.94 11.68 3.67
CA ASP A 58 -15.27 12.98 3.43
C ASP A 58 -13.76 12.85 3.23
N THR A 59 -13.17 11.86 3.90
CA THR A 59 -11.72 11.68 4.06
C THR A 59 -11.34 10.23 3.77
N PRO A 60 -10.23 9.96 3.07
CA PRO A 60 -9.73 8.60 2.88
C PRO A 60 -9.52 7.84 4.20
N GLN A 61 -9.78 6.54 4.15
CA GLN A 61 -9.61 5.64 5.30
C GLN A 61 -9.15 4.26 4.86
N VAL A 62 -8.50 3.53 5.77
CA VAL A 62 -8.17 2.11 5.59
C VAL A 62 -9.05 1.30 6.53
N VAL A 63 -9.79 0.36 5.97
CA VAL A 63 -10.75 -0.49 6.69
C VAL A 63 -10.26 -1.93 6.69
N PHE A 64 -10.07 -2.47 7.89
CA PHE A 64 -9.69 -3.86 8.14
C PHE A 64 -10.94 -4.62 8.54
N THR A 65 -11.34 -5.60 7.72
CA THR A 65 -12.58 -6.35 7.91
C THR A 65 -12.28 -7.80 8.27
N SER A 66 -12.80 -8.23 9.41
CA SER A 66 -12.89 -9.64 9.81
C SER A 66 -14.35 -10.11 9.79
N GLU A 67 -14.59 -11.39 10.08
CA GLU A 67 -15.97 -11.92 10.20
C GLU A 67 -16.77 -11.30 11.35
N ALA A 68 -16.10 -10.87 12.41
CA ALA A 68 -16.77 -10.41 13.64
C ALA A 68 -16.77 -8.89 13.80
N GLU A 69 -15.79 -8.20 13.22
CA GLU A 69 -15.54 -6.78 13.50
C GLU A 69 -14.78 -6.08 12.38
N THR A 70 -14.91 -4.76 12.36
CA THR A 70 -14.17 -3.86 11.48
C THR A 70 -13.35 -2.86 12.29
N LYS A 71 -12.09 -2.63 11.89
CA LYS A 71 -11.26 -1.54 12.41
C LYS A 71 -11.03 -0.54 11.29
N VAL A 72 -11.26 0.74 11.57
CA VAL A 72 -11.11 1.84 10.62
C VAL A 72 -9.97 2.74 11.08
N ILE A 73 -9.15 3.18 10.12
CA ILE A 73 -8.08 4.17 10.31
C ILE A 73 -8.30 5.30 9.30
N SER A 74 -8.60 6.50 9.77
CA SER A 74 -8.66 7.69 8.90
C SER A 74 -7.26 8.14 8.50
N LEU A 75 -7.06 8.47 7.23
CA LEU A 75 -5.80 9.00 6.71
C LEU A 75 -5.81 10.52 6.84
N LEU A 76 -5.39 11.00 8.01
CA LEU A 76 -5.37 12.40 8.39
C LEU A 76 -4.09 12.74 9.15
N ASN A 77 -3.68 14.00 9.06
CA ASN A 77 -2.74 14.55 10.01
C ASN A 77 -3.43 14.85 11.34
N THR A 78 -3.19 14.02 12.36
CA THR A 78 -3.72 14.24 13.71
C THR A 78 -2.72 14.90 14.64
N THR A 79 -1.54 15.29 14.15
CA THR A 79 -0.48 15.88 14.98
C THR A 79 -0.71 17.36 15.29
N GLY A 80 -1.50 18.05 14.45
CA GLY A 80 -1.69 19.50 14.53
C GLY A 80 -0.48 20.33 14.05
N GLU A 81 0.57 19.68 13.55
CA GLU A 81 1.74 20.34 12.97
C GLU A 81 1.73 20.21 11.45
N GLU A 82 2.10 21.27 10.74
CA GLU A 82 2.33 21.23 9.30
C GLU A 82 3.83 21.08 9.00
N ARG A 83 4.18 20.11 8.14
CA ARG A 83 5.55 19.86 7.69
C ARG A 83 5.56 19.57 6.20
N THR A 84 6.32 20.37 5.46
CA THR A 84 6.56 20.13 4.04
C THR A 84 7.45 18.90 3.84
N SER A 85 7.18 18.12 2.79
CA SER A 85 8.07 17.01 2.40
C SER A 85 9.52 17.49 2.23
N PRO A 86 10.52 16.72 2.68
CA PRO A 86 11.93 17.03 2.43
C PRO A 86 12.34 16.78 0.97
N HIS A 87 11.48 16.12 0.18
CA HIS A 87 11.69 15.84 -1.23
C HIS A 87 10.73 16.67 -2.09
N SER A 88 11.25 17.22 -3.18
CA SER A 88 10.42 17.92 -4.17
C SER A 88 9.88 16.92 -5.18
N TYR A 89 8.59 17.02 -5.47
CA TYR A 89 7.90 16.32 -6.54
C TYR A 89 6.77 17.21 -7.06
N ILE A 90 6.29 16.91 -8.27
CA ILE A 90 5.10 17.56 -8.83
C ILE A 90 4.11 16.44 -9.17
N PRO A 91 2.92 16.42 -8.55
CA PRO A 91 1.88 15.48 -8.95
C PRO A 91 1.47 15.69 -10.41
N ILE A 92 1.17 14.61 -11.11
CA ILE A 92 0.63 14.65 -12.48
C ILE A 92 -0.75 14.01 -12.56
N ASN A 93 -1.51 14.38 -13.58
CA ASN A 93 -2.78 13.72 -13.86
C ASN A 93 -2.54 12.24 -14.23
N ILE A 94 -3.40 11.34 -13.74
CA ILE A 94 -3.33 9.90 -14.07
C ILE A 94 -3.40 9.63 -15.58
N PHE A 95 -4.11 10.46 -16.36
CA PHE A 95 -4.14 10.32 -17.82
C PHE A 95 -2.75 10.49 -18.44
N GLU A 96 -2.02 11.52 -17.98
CA GLU A 96 -0.66 11.78 -18.43
C GLU A 96 0.28 10.65 -17.99
N PHE A 97 0.16 10.20 -16.74
CA PHE A 97 0.89 9.05 -16.24
C PHE A 97 0.70 7.80 -17.11
N MET A 98 -0.55 7.43 -17.40
CA MET A 98 -0.88 6.29 -18.27
C MET A 98 -0.38 6.50 -19.70
N SER A 99 -0.46 7.72 -20.24
CA SER A 99 0.04 8.03 -21.58
C SER A 99 1.54 7.84 -21.69
N ARG A 100 2.31 8.18 -20.65
CA ARG A 100 3.77 8.00 -20.63
C ARG A 100 4.18 6.53 -20.50
N LEU A 101 3.32 5.70 -19.91
CA LEU A 101 3.48 4.24 -19.80
C LEU A 101 2.78 3.47 -20.93
N HIS A 102 2.38 4.14 -22.00
CA HIS A 102 1.70 3.44 -23.10
C HIS A 102 2.56 2.32 -23.69
N GLY A 103 2.00 1.11 -23.76
CA GLY A 103 2.69 -0.10 -24.22
C GLY A 103 3.53 -0.81 -23.16
N ILE A 104 3.52 -0.32 -21.92
CA ILE A 104 4.22 -0.91 -20.77
C ILE A 104 3.21 -1.66 -19.92
N THR A 105 3.54 -2.89 -19.57
CA THR A 105 2.68 -3.78 -18.80
C THR A 105 2.99 -3.64 -17.31
N VAL A 106 1.93 -3.58 -16.50
CA VAL A 106 2.03 -3.76 -15.05
C VAL A 106 2.03 -5.26 -14.77
N GLU A 107 3.16 -5.79 -14.34
CA GLU A 107 3.34 -7.23 -14.12
C GLU A 107 2.76 -7.69 -12.78
N LYS A 108 2.88 -6.86 -11.75
CA LYS A 108 2.38 -7.15 -10.39
C LYS A 108 2.29 -5.89 -9.54
N VAL A 109 1.47 -5.97 -8.50
CA VAL A 109 1.53 -5.09 -7.32
C VAL A 109 2.25 -5.85 -6.21
N ASP A 110 3.43 -5.39 -5.78
CA ASP A 110 4.19 -6.09 -4.75
C ASP A 110 3.62 -5.81 -3.36
N HIS A 111 3.36 -4.54 -3.06
CA HIS A 111 2.71 -4.11 -1.84
C HIS A 111 1.93 -2.81 -2.06
N VAL A 112 0.99 -2.57 -1.16
CA VAL A 112 0.26 -1.30 -1.05
C VAL A 112 0.57 -0.74 0.33
N GLY A 113 0.85 0.56 0.40
CA GLY A 113 1.21 1.20 1.66
C GLY A 113 0.28 2.35 1.98
N PHE A 114 0.17 2.64 3.28
CA PHE A 114 -0.21 3.98 3.72
C PHE A 114 0.73 4.46 4.82
N ASN A 115 0.83 5.77 4.95
CA ASN A 115 1.49 6.39 6.09
C ASN A 115 0.51 7.24 6.92
N LEU A 116 0.88 7.44 8.18
CA LEU A 116 0.24 8.42 9.05
C LEU A 116 1.31 9.38 9.57
N PRO A 117 1.12 10.70 9.39
CA PRO A 117 2.01 11.70 9.96
C PRO A 117 2.13 11.53 11.48
N TRP A 118 3.37 11.37 11.96
CA TRP A 118 3.67 11.27 13.38
C TRP A 118 5.03 11.87 13.70
N PHE A 119 5.01 13.01 14.39
CA PHE A 119 6.24 13.74 14.74
C PHE A 119 6.71 13.49 16.17
N GLY A 120 5.93 12.73 16.93
CA GLY A 120 6.33 12.20 18.22
C GLY A 120 7.38 11.11 18.09
N LYS A 121 7.97 10.69 19.22
CA LYS A 121 8.88 9.54 19.24
C LYS A 121 8.09 8.23 19.10
N GLY A 122 8.55 7.35 18.22
CA GLY A 122 8.03 5.99 18.08
C GLY A 122 6.80 5.87 17.18
N VAL A 123 5.97 4.86 17.45
CA VAL A 123 4.86 4.45 16.57
C VAL A 123 3.64 5.34 16.77
N HIS A 124 2.96 5.69 15.66
CA HIS A 124 1.70 6.43 15.67
C HIS A 124 0.65 5.72 16.55
N PRO A 125 -0.15 6.44 17.37
CA PRO A 125 -1.13 5.83 18.27
C PRO A 125 -2.14 4.88 17.60
N GLU A 126 -2.68 5.24 16.43
CA GLU A 126 -3.58 4.36 15.67
C GLU A 126 -2.88 3.09 15.16
N ILE A 127 -1.61 3.18 14.74
CA ILE A 127 -0.84 2.00 14.32
C ILE A 127 -0.56 1.11 15.54
N LYS A 128 -0.26 1.71 16.69
CA LYS A 128 -0.10 0.97 17.96
C LYS A 128 -1.40 0.26 18.36
N ALA A 129 -2.55 0.91 18.23
CA ALA A 129 -3.85 0.29 18.46
C ALA A 129 -4.14 -0.84 17.45
N LEU A 130 -3.78 -0.63 16.17
CA LEU A 130 -3.89 -1.64 15.13
C LEU A 130 -3.04 -2.87 15.44
N ARG A 131 -1.78 -2.71 15.89
CA ARG A 131 -0.92 -3.83 16.32
C ARG A 131 -1.61 -4.71 17.35
N THR A 132 -2.18 -4.10 18.39
CA THR A 132 -2.90 -4.84 19.44
C THR A 132 -4.13 -5.56 18.89
N TRP A 133 -4.86 -4.92 17.98
CA TRP A 133 -6.09 -5.49 17.42
C TRP A 133 -5.83 -6.59 16.37
N ALA A 134 -4.79 -6.45 15.54
CA ALA A 134 -4.56 -7.27 14.35
C ALA A 134 -3.60 -8.46 14.57
N LYS A 135 -2.74 -8.43 15.59
CA LYS A 135 -1.64 -9.41 15.76
C LYS A 135 -2.06 -10.88 15.71
N ASP A 136 -3.25 -11.20 16.22
CA ASP A 136 -3.80 -12.56 16.27
C ASP A 136 -4.80 -12.85 15.13
N LYS A 137 -4.96 -11.92 14.19
CA LYS A 137 -5.94 -11.99 13.10
C LYS A 137 -5.32 -12.06 11.71
N CYS A 138 -4.02 -11.82 11.59
CA CYS A 138 -3.25 -11.88 10.35
C CYS A 138 -1.78 -12.13 10.63
N LEU A 139 -0.96 -12.26 9.58
CA LEU A 139 0.49 -12.31 9.70
C LEU A 139 1.06 -10.87 9.81
N TYR A 140 0.85 -10.24 10.98
CA TYR A 140 1.34 -8.89 11.27
C TYR A 140 2.81 -8.92 11.71
N HIS A 141 3.67 -8.16 11.05
CA HIS A 141 5.10 -8.08 11.33
C HIS A 141 5.56 -6.64 11.54
N VAL A 142 6.58 -6.46 12.38
CA VAL A 142 7.32 -5.20 12.51
C VAL A 142 8.54 -5.23 11.58
N HIS A 143 9.03 -4.05 11.16
CA HIS A 143 10.23 -4.01 10.34
C HIS A 143 11.44 -4.62 11.08
N PRO A 144 12.25 -5.48 10.43
CA PRO A 144 13.38 -6.17 11.05
C PRO A 144 14.47 -5.26 11.62
N LYS A 145 14.60 -4.05 11.07
CA LYS A 145 15.56 -3.04 11.53
C LYS A 145 14.99 -2.08 12.59
N ASN A 146 13.79 -2.36 13.13
CA ASN A 146 13.04 -1.48 14.04
C ASN A 146 12.73 -0.09 13.45
N GLU A 147 12.65 0.00 12.12
CA GLU A 147 12.05 1.15 11.46
C GLU A 147 10.56 1.20 11.80
N LEU A 148 9.96 2.38 11.70
CA LEU A 148 8.57 2.60 12.12
C LEU A 148 7.56 2.18 11.04
N TRP A 149 7.90 1.08 10.34
CA TRP A 149 7.17 0.48 9.24
C TRP A 149 6.71 -0.90 9.69
N ASP A 150 5.42 -1.16 9.57
CA ASP A 150 4.84 -2.48 9.83
C ASP A 150 4.35 -3.09 8.53
N PHE A 151 4.25 -4.41 8.52
CA PHE A 151 3.81 -5.15 7.36
C PHE A 151 2.78 -6.21 7.72
N ILE A 152 1.72 -6.32 6.92
CA ILE A 152 0.83 -7.48 6.94
C ILE A 152 1.11 -8.30 5.69
N LEU A 153 1.58 -9.53 5.89
CA LEU A 153 1.82 -10.48 4.82
C LEU A 153 0.55 -11.31 4.55
N PRO A 154 0.18 -11.55 3.28
CA PRO A 154 -0.84 -12.54 2.95
C PRO A 154 -0.47 -13.92 3.51
N GLY A 155 -1.42 -14.61 4.12
CA GLY A 155 -1.20 -15.90 4.76
C GLY A 155 -2.38 -16.83 4.65
N THR A 156 -2.12 -18.14 4.67
CA THR A 156 -3.19 -19.12 4.80
C THR A 156 -3.81 -19.07 6.20
N ILE A 157 -5.04 -19.56 6.35
CA ILE A 157 -5.70 -19.62 7.67
C ILE A 157 -4.85 -20.41 8.66
N ASP A 158 -4.31 -21.56 8.24
CA ASP A 158 -3.45 -22.41 9.08
C ASP A 158 -2.24 -21.63 9.62
N GLU A 159 -1.57 -20.83 8.80
CA GLU A 159 -0.43 -20.01 9.22
C GLU A 159 -0.83 -18.90 10.20
N ILE A 160 -2.00 -18.28 9.97
CA ILE A 160 -2.53 -17.22 10.83
C ILE A 160 -2.88 -17.78 12.21
N GLU A 161 -3.49 -18.96 12.27
CA GLU A 161 -3.95 -19.62 13.50
C GLU A 161 -2.83 -20.34 14.29
N GLY A 162 -1.57 -20.17 13.91
CA GLY A 162 -0.40 -20.67 14.65
C GLY A 162 0.35 -21.81 13.97
N GLY A 163 -0.03 -22.16 12.74
CA GLY A 163 0.72 -23.05 11.88
C GLY A 163 2.10 -22.49 11.50
N LYS A 164 2.96 -23.38 10.98
CA LYS A 164 4.30 -23.01 10.54
C LYS A 164 4.22 -22.12 9.30
N ILE A 165 4.78 -20.91 9.40
CA ILE A 165 4.84 -19.96 8.29
C ILE A 165 6.00 -20.32 7.35
N ASP A 166 5.72 -20.47 6.06
CA ASP A 166 6.76 -20.60 5.02
C ASP A 166 7.10 -19.24 4.42
N TYR A 167 8.25 -18.67 4.79
CA TYR A 167 8.71 -17.38 4.27
C TYR A 167 9.47 -17.47 2.93
N SER A 168 9.59 -18.67 2.35
CA SER A 168 10.22 -18.86 1.04
C SER A 168 9.24 -18.67 -0.12
N ILE A 169 7.93 -18.70 0.15
CA ILE A 169 6.90 -18.48 -0.86
C ILE A 169 6.72 -16.99 -1.14
N VAL A 170 6.37 -16.67 -2.39
CA VAL A 170 5.99 -15.32 -2.82
C VAL A 170 4.61 -14.97 -2.24
N ARG A 171 4.46 -13.78 -1.65
CA ARG A 171 3.18 -13.34 -1.06
C ARG A 171 2.88 -11.91 -1.48
N ARG A 172 1.81 -11.70 -2.24
CA ARG A 172 1.47 -10.37 -2.81
C ARG A 172 -0.05 -10.20 -2.97
N PRO A 173 -0.56 -8.95 -2.89
CA PRO A 173 0.15 -7.77 -2.41
C PRO A 173 0.28 -7.79 -0.88
N LYS A 174 1.41 -7.30 -0.36
CA LYS A 174 1.59 -7.07 1.09
C LYS A 174 0.99 -5.72 1.46
N LEU A 175 0.65 -5.52 2.73
CA LEU A 175 0.31 -4.18 3.23
C LEU A 175 1.50 -3.60 3.99
N GLU A 176 1.88 -2.37 3.65
CA GLU A 176 2.83 -1.56 4.40
C GLU A 176 2.10 -0.48 5.21
N ILE A 177 2.53 -0.26 6.46
CA ILE A 177 1.91 0.67 7.39
C ILE A 177 3.01 1.51 8.05
N VAL A 178 3.05 2.81 7.78
CA VAL A 178 4.19 3.67 8.17
C VAL A 178 3.77 4.74 9.17
N SER A 179 4.48 4.85 10.31
CA SER A 179 4.47 6.08 11.10
C SER A 179 5.51 7.05 10.51
N PHE A 180 5.07 8.14 9.89
CA PHE A 180 5.93 8.99 9.07
C PHE A 180 6.23 10.33 9.74
N ASP A 181 7.51 10.63 9.95
CA ASP A 181 7.95 11.81 10.71
C ASP A 181 8.41 12.99 9.85
N LYS A 182 8.35 12.85 8.51
CA LYS A 182 8.94 13.81 7.56
C LYS A 182 7.95 14.79 6.92
N CYS A 183 6.67 14.44 6.80
CA CYS A 183 5.66 15.28 6.13
C CYS A 183 4.32 15.23 6.87
N SER A 184 3.54 16.30 6.80
CA SER A 184 2.17 16.36 7.34
C SER A 184 1.10 15.78 6.40
N THR A 185 1.41 15.53 5.13
CA THR A 185 0.45 14.93 4.19
C THR A 185 0.45 13.40 4.34
N PRO A 186 -0.70 12.76 4.65
CA PRO A 186 -0.84 11.31 4.55
C PRO A 186 -0.70 10.84 3.10
N LEU A 187 -0.35 9.58 2.90
CA LEU A 187 -0.03 8.97 1.62
C LEU A 187 -0.72 7.61 1.50
N ILE A 188 -1.23 7.31 0.31
CA ILE A 188 -1.43 5.95 -0.17
C ILE A 188 -0.44 5.69 -1.30
N GLN A 189 0.25 4.55 -1.27
CA GLN A 189 1.19 4.14 -2.30
C GLN A 189 0.87 2.76 -2.86
N PHE A 190 1.07 2.59 -4.16
CA PHE A 190 1.01 1.31 -4.85
C PHE A 190 2.37 1.00 -5.43
N ASP A 191 3.06 0.03 -4.85
CA ASP A 191 4.33 -0.47 -5.38
C ASP A 191 4.06 -1.47 -6.49
N ILE A 192 4.40 -1.06 -7.71
CA ILE A 192 4.11 -1.81 -8.93
C ILE A 192 5.40 -2.17 -9.65
N SER A 193 5.45 -3.37 -10.22
CA SER A 193 6.52 -3.77 -11.11
C SER A 193 6.08 -3.67 -12.56
N LEU A 194 6.92 -3.06 -13.38
CA LEU A 194 6.70 -2.86 -14.81
C LEU A 194 7.67 -3.71 -15.62
N ASN A 195 7.28 -4.15 -16.82
CA ASN A 195 8.19 -4.77 -17.79
C ASN A 195 9.13 -3.77 -18.47
N MET A 196 9.78 -2.94 -17.65
CA MET A 196 10.65 -1.85 -18.06
C MET A 196 11.85 -1.75 -17.12
N GLU A 197 13.03 -1.46 -17.67
CA GLU A 197 14.24 -1.19 -16.89
C GLU A 197 14.10 0.06 -16.02
N HIS A 198 14.55 -0.02 -14.77
CA HIS A 198 14.42 1.08 -13.80
C HIS A 198 15.15 2.37 -14.23
N ASN A 199 16.18 2.25 -15.07
CA ASN A 199 16.95 3.38 -15.58
C ASN A 199 16.13 4.31 -16.50
N LEU A 200 14.98 3.84 -17.02
CA LEU A 200 14.09 4.62 -17.89
C LEU A 200 13.09 5.46 -17.10
N PHE A 201 12.74 5.07 -15.87
CA PHE A 201 11.72 5.77 -15.09
C PHE A 201 12.01 7.27 -14.89
N PRO A 202 13.24 7.72 -14.56
CA PRO A 202 13.50 9.15 -14.39
C PRO A 202 13.39 9.96 -15.67
N ARG A 203 13.46 9.31 -16.85
CA ARG A 203 13.24 9.97 -18.15
C ARG A 203 11.76 10.15 -18.43
N LEU A 204 10.95 9.18 -18.02
CA LEU A 204 9.50 9.24 -18.16
C LEU A 204 8.86 10.14 -17.09
N PHE A 205 9.43 10.19 -15.90
CA PHE A 205 8.88 10.92 -14.76
C PHE A 205 9.93 11.79 -14.05
N PRO A 206 10.49 12.81 -14.73
CA PRO A 206 11.49 13.71 -14.15
C PRO A 206 10.98 14.49 -12.92
N GLU A 207 9.67 14.59 -12.72
CA GLU A 207 9.00 15.26 -11.60
C GLU A 207 8.77 14.36 -10.38
N GLY A 208 9.03 13.06 -10.49
CA GLY A 208 8.90 12.13 -9.37
C GLY A 208 10.14 12.10 -8.47
N ILE A 209 10.06 11.34 -7.38
CA ILE A 209 11.21 11.09 -6.49
C ILE A 209 11.94 9.82 -6.93
N ARG A 210 13.21 9.95 -7.27
CA ARG A 210 14.08 8.79 -7.54
C ARG A 210 14.72 8.30 -6.24
N ASP A 211 14.45 7.05 -5.87
CA ASP A 211 15.19 6.35 -4.83
C ASP A 211 16.33 5.57 -5.47
N THR A 212 17.57 6.04 -5.26
CA THR A 212 18.76 5.37 -5.78
C THR A 212 19.18 4.15 -4.97
N GLU A 213 18.74 4.02 -3.72
CA GLU A 213 19.06 2.85 -2.88
C GLU A 213 18.21 1.65 -3.31
N SER A 214 16.93 1.89 -3.57
CA SER A 214 15.97 0.86 -3.99
C SER A 214 15.83 0.71 -5.50
N ASN A 215 16.46 1.60 -6.29
CA ASN A 215 16.31 1.69 -7.75
C ASN A 215 14.85 1.81 -8.21
N ASN A 216 14.04 2.58 -7.48
CA ASN A 216 12.64 2.81 -7.81
C ASN A 216 12.33 4.31 -8.02
N GLN A 217 11.16 4.57 -8.58
CA GLN A 217 10.71 5.93 -8.90
C GLN A 217 9.30 6.15 -8.36
N TRP A 218 9.14 7.15 -7.51
CA TRP A 218 7.85 7.52 -6.92
C TRP A 218 7.20 8.58 -7.80
N VAL A 219 6.01 8.31 -8.31
CA VAL A 219 5.25 9.22 -9.17
C VAL A 219 3.93 9.56 -8.50
N TYR A 220 3.76 10.83 -8.18
CA TYR A 220 2.60 11.33 -7.46
C TYR A 220 1.50 11.69 -8.44
N ILE A 221 0.26 11.37 -8.07
CA ILE A 221 -0.93 11.54 -8.89
C ILE A 221 -1.81 12.63 -8.28
N GLU A 222 -2.20 13.59 -9.11
CA GLU A 222 -3.19 14.60 -8.76
C GLU A 222 -4.49 13.92 -8.32
N ASN A 223 -5.02 14.33 -7.17
CA ASN A 223 -6.24 13.77 -6.62
C ASN A 223 -6.97 14.79 -5.72
N PRO A 224 -8.30 14.67 -5.53
CA PRO A 224 -9.07 15.61 -4.72
C PRO A 224 -9.21 15.18 -3.25
N TYR A 225 -8.43 14.20 -2.79
CA TYR A 225 -8.67 13.52 -1.53
C TYR A 225 -7.97 14.15 -0.32
N GLY A 226 -7.11 15.15 -0.55
CA GLY A 226 -6.35 15.81 0.52
C GLY A 226 -5.23 14.93 1.09
N ILE A 227 -4.80 13.93 0.33
CA ILE A 227 -3.66 13.06 0.64
C ILE A 227 -2.75 12.98 -0.60
N ASP A 228 -1.51 12.58 -0.40
CA ASP A 228 -0.69 12.11 -1.51
C ASP A 228 -1.19 10.73 -1.96
N PHE A 229 -1.15 10.50 -3.26
CA PHE A 229 -1.46 9.23 -3.90
C PHE A 229 -0.37 8.96 -4.92
N CYS A 230 0.40 7.88 -4.78
CA CYS A 230 1.52 7.62 -5.67
C CYS A 230 1.61 6.17 -6.16
N PHE A 231 2.25 6.02 -7.31
CA PHE A 231 2.78 4.75 -7.78
C PHE A 231 4.29 4.72 -7.56
N VAL A 232 4.78 3.66 -6.92
CA VAL A 232 6.22 3.38 -6.81
C VAL A 232 6.56 2.40 -7.93
N LEU A 233 7.31 2.87 -8.91
CA LEU A 233 7.65 2.12 -10.12
C LEU A 233 8.93 1.33 -9.88
N ASN A 234 8.84 0.02 -10.06
CA ASN A 234 9.95 -0.91 -9.95
C ASN A 234 10.13 -1.67 -11.27
N GLU A 235 11.36 -2.04 -11.58
CA GLU A 235 11.63 -2.99 -12.66
C GLU A 235 11.12 -4.38 -12.25
N TYR A 236 10.42 -5.04 -13.17
CA TYR A 236 10.03 -6.42 -12.98
C TYR A 236 11.25 -7.34 -13.02
N VAL A 237 11.62 -7.85 -11.86
CA VAL A 237 12.53 -8.97 -11.70
C VAL A 237 11.71 -10.19 -11.25
N ASP A 238 11.82 -11.27 -12.00
CA ASP A 238 11.10 -12.50 -11.70
C ASP A 238 11.59 -13.10 -10.37
N GLU A 239 10.67 -13.78 -9.67
CA GLU A 239 10.91 -14.62 -8.47
C GLU A 239 11.60 -13.99 -7.23
N ASN A 240 11.90 -12.69 -7.19
CA ASN A 240 12.41 -12.06 -5.96
C ASN A 240 11.27 -11.63 -5.03
N ASP A 241 11.05 -12.36 -3.93
CA ASP A 241 10.21 -11.92 -2.81
C ASP A 241 11.06 -11.70 -1.54
N TRP A 242 10.68 -10.71 -0.74
CA TRP A 242 11.37 -10.26 0.46
C TRP A 242 10.70 -10.71 1.76
N CYS A 243 9.66 -11.54 1.72
CA CYS A 243 9.02 -12.12 2.91
C CYS A 243 10.02 -12.76 3.87
N LYS A 244 11.08 -13.41 3.37
CA LYS A 244 12.16 -14.00 4.19
C LYS A 244 12.80 -13.02 5.17
N VAL A 245 12.82 -11.72 4.86
CA VAL A 245 13.40 -10.69 5.72
C VAL A 245 12.59 -10.55 7.02
N PHE A 246 11.29 -10.85 6.99
CA PHE A 246 10.37 -10.72 8.13
C PHE A 246 10.34 -11.95 9.06
N LYS A 247 11.11 -13.00 8.74
CA LYS A 247 11.16 -14.22 9.56
C LYS A 247 11.61 -13.87 10.99
N GLY A 248 10.77 -14.20 11.97
CA GLY A 248 11.04 -13.95 13.39
C GLY A 248 10.58 -12.58 13.88
N HIS A 249 9.93 -11.77 13.02
CA HIS A 249 9.44 -10.43 13.36
C HIS A 249 7.90 -10.33 13.39
N ARG A 250 7.20 -11.47 13.42
CA ARG A 250 5.74 -11.53 13.62
C ARG A 250 5.39 -11.09 15.05
N LEU A 251 4.35 -10.27 15.19
CA LEU A 251 3.78 -9.95 16.49
C LEU A 251 3.00 -11.14 17.06
N ALA A 252 3.16 -11.37 18.37
CA ALA A 252 2.47 -12.40 19.14
C ALA A 252 1.65 -11.78 20.30
#